data_AF-A0A8T6LWE8-F1
#
_entry.id   AF-A0A8T6LWE8-F1
#
_cell.length_a   1.000
_cell.length_b   1.000
_cell.length_c   1.000
_cell.angle_alpha   90.00
_cell.angle_beta   90.00
_cell.angle_gamma   90.00
#
_symmetry.space_group_name_H-M   'P 1'
#
loop_
_entity.id
_entity.type
_entity.pdbx_description
1 polymer ?
#
loop_
_entity_poly.entity_id
_entity_poly.type
_entity_poly.pdbx_seq_one_letter_code
_entity_poly.pdbx_strand_id
1 'polypeptide(L)'
;MGAHGTPAPDCYTSSNIMNMITMKGNGVQKQARLNRLKNEIIEYVASQTQCSAADIVDHLSNERKMRNHGLTTRKVGFFIPRYLSEMIGFTLDNSTGKRLYHIAA
;
A
#
# COMPACT_ATOMS: atom_id res chain seq x y z
N MET A 1 -26.98 2.85 -39.78
CA MET A 1 -26.16 4.04 -40.05
C MET A 1 -25.94 4.75 -38.72
N GLY A 2 -24.75 4.59 -38.13
CA GLY A 2 -24.40 5.18 -36.84
C GLY A 2 -22.95 4.82 -36.55
N ALA A 3 -22.03 5.62 -37.09
CA ALA A 3 -20.60 5.40 -36.95
C ALA A 3 -20.20 5.70 -35.50
N HIS A 4 -19.85 4.67 -34.74
CA HIS A 4 -19.10 4.84 -33.50
C HIS A 4 -17.74 5.41 -33.88
N GLY A 5 -17.50 6.66 -33.50
CA GLY A 5 -16.26 7.38 -33.77
C GLY A 5 -15.06 6.61 -33.23
N THR A 6 -14.21 6.14 -34.14
CA THR A 6 -12.81 5.84 -33.83
C THR A 6 -12.12 7.12 -33.36
N PRO A 7 -11.45 7.14 -32.20
CA PRO A 7 -10.69 8.32 -31.78
C PRO A 7 -9.56 8.59 -32.78
N ALA A 8 -9.39 9.87 -33.11
CA ALA A 8 -8.38 10.36 -34.05
C ALA A 8 -6.94 10.01 -33.58
N PRO A 9 -6.00 9.74 -34.51
CA PRO A 9 -4.65 9.28 -34.17
C PRO A 9 -3.68 10.41 -33.80
N ASP A 10 -4.13 11.62 -33.49
CA ASP A 10 -3.34 12.85 -33.56
C ASP A 10 -3.06 13.57 -32.22
N CYS A 11 -2.66 12.89 -31.14
CA CYS A 11 -2.10 13.63 -29.98
C CYS A 11 -1.14 12.89 -29.06
N TYR A 12 -0.37 11.90 -29.54
CA TYR A 12 0.78 11.41 -28.78
C TYR A 12 2.08 12.00 -29.34
N THR A 13 2.64 12.99 -28.65
CA THR A 13 4.01 13.47 -28.90
C THR A 13 5.01 12.32 -28.69
N SER A 14 6.16 12.35 -29.38
CA SER A 14 7.22 11.33 -29.19
C SER A 14 7.65 11.18 -27.73
N SER A 15 7.56 12.25 -26.93
CA SER A 15 7.79 12.24 -25.49
C SER A 15 6.73 11.44 -24.71
N ASN A 16 5.45 11.48 -25.12
CA ASN A 16 4.39 10.68 -24.51
C ASN A 16 4.54 9.19 -24.81
N ILE A 17 5.02 8.84 -26.01
CA ILE A 17 5.29 7.44 -26.39
C ILE A 17 6.47 6.88 -25.58
N MET A 18 7.56 7.64 -25.42
CA MET A 18 8.69 7.25 -24.57
C MET A 18 8.32 7.13 -23.09
N ASN A 19 7.47 8.02 -22.57
CA ASN A 19 6.94 7.90 -21.20
C ASN A 19 6.04 6.66 -21.02
N MET A 20 5.15 6.35 -21.97
CA MET A 20 4.36 5.11 -21.93
C MET A 20 5.23 3.85 -22.03
N ILE A 21 6.29 3.87 -22.83
CA ILE A 21 7.25 2.75 -22.95
C ILE A 21 8.05 2.58 -21.66
N THR A 22 8.42 3.67 -20.99
CA THR A 22 9.13 3.63 -19.69
C THR A 22 8.21 3.15 -18.55
N MET A 23 6.90 3.44 -18.65
CA MET A 23 5.86 3.02 -17.70
C MET A 23 5.44 1.53 -17.86
N LYS A 24 5.90 0.83 -18.89
CA LYS A 24 5.55 -0.59 -19.18
C LYS A 24 6.30 -1.63 -18.33
N GLY A 25 7.06 -1.21 -17.32
CA GLY A 25 7.76 -2.14 -16.44
C GLY A 25 6.87 -2.65 -15.30
N ASN A 26 6.73 -3.97 -15.17
CA ASN A 26 6.14 -4.65 -13.99
C ASN A 26 6.63 -4.09 -12.63
N GLY A 27 7.81 -3.46 -12.61
CA GLY A 27 8.37 -2.76 -11.45
C GLY A 27 7.59 -1.52 -11.00
N VAL A 28 7.03 -0.72 -11.91
CA VAL A 28 6.27 0.50 -11.57
C VAL A 28 4.98 0.14 -10.85
N GLN A 29 4.25 -0.85 -11.37
CA GLN A 29 3.02 -1.34 -10.72
C GLN A 29 3.30 -1.95 -9.35
N LYS A 30 4.38 -2.73 -9.24
CA LYS A 30 4.82 -3.32 -7.96
C LYS A 30 5.19 -2.22 -6.95
N GLN A 31 5.91 -1.20 -7.38
CA GLN A 31 6.30 -0.08 -6.53
C GLN A 31 5.09 0.75 -6.09
N ALA A 32 4.16 1.03 -7.00
CA ALA A 32 2.91 1.74 -6.67
C ALA A 32 2.08 0.96 -5.63
N ARG A 33 1.97 -0.37 -5.79
CA ARG A 33 1.29 -1.23 -4.81
C ARG A 33 1.99 -1.24 -3.45
N LEU A 34 3.32 -1.24 -3.45
CA LEU A 34 4.13 -1.16 -2.22
C LEU A 34 3.92 0.18 -1.51
N ASN A 35 4.04 1.30 -2.24
CA ASN A 35 3.88 2.64 -1.70
C ASN A 35 2.46 2.87 -1.16
N ARG A 36 1.43 2.40 -1.89
CA ARG A 36 0.05 2.42 -1.40
C ARG A 36 -0.05 1.72 -0.04
N LEU A 37 0.45 0.48 0.06
CA LEU A 37 0.39 -0.27 1.32
C LEU A 37 1.15 0.42 2.46
N LYS A 38 2.30 1.04 2.17
CA LYS A 38 3.04 1.83 3.17
C LYS A 38 2.20 2.96 3.72
N ASN A 39 1.65 3.80 2.83
CA ASN A 39 0.87 4.98 3.22
C ASN A 39 -0.35 4.60 4.05
N GLU A 40 -1.10 3.57 3.62
CA GLU A 40 -2.29 3.11 4.33
C GLU A 40 -1.98 2.62 5.77
N ILE A 41 -0.85 1.90 5.95
CA ILE A 41 -0.41 1.47 7.29
C ILE A 41 0.01 2.66 8.14
N ILE A 42 0.78 3.60 7.58
CA ILE A 42 1.23 4.80 8.30
C ILE A 42 0.03 5.63 8.75
N GLU A 43 -0.92 5.91 7.84
CA GLU A 43 -2.14 6.67 8.13
C GLU A 43 -2.94 6.01 9.26
N TYR A 44 -3.12 4.70 9.21
CA TYR A 44 -3.86 3.98 10.25
C TYR A 44 -3.14 4.05 11.61
N VAL A 45 -1.84 3.76 11.65
CA VAL A 45 -1.04 3.80 12.89
C VAL A 45 -0.93 5.23 13.44
N ALA A 46 -0.96 6.25 12.60
CA ALA A 46 -1.02 7.65 13.02
C ALA A 46 -2.39 8.02 13.64
N SER A 47 -3.47 7.41 13.15
CA SER A 47 -4.83 7.66 13.67
C SER A 47 -5.14 6.91 14.97
N GLN A 48 -4.57 5.71 15.15
CA GLN A 48 -4.87 4.82 16.26
C GLN A 48 -3.67 4.64 17.19
N THR A 49 -3.84 4.94 18.47
CA THR A 49 -2.81 4.66 19.49
C THR A 49 -2.77 3.17 19.83
N GLN A 50 -1.59 2.55 19.76
CA GLN A 50 -1.31 1.19 20.22
C GLN A 50 -2.14 0.08 19.53
N CYS A 51 -2.16 0.06 18.20
CA CYS A 51 -2.87 -0.98 17.45
C CYS A 51 -2.02 -2.24 17.23
N SER A 52 -2.66 -3.40 17.12
CA SER A 52 -1.99 -4.67 16.81
C SER A 52 -1.92 -4.92 15.30
N ALA A 53 -1.07 -5.85 14.87
CA ALA A 53 -1.03 -6.27 13.46
C ALA A 53 -2.38 -6.85 12.97
N ALA A 54 -3.21 -7.39 13.87
CA ALA A 54 -4.53 -7.90 13.50
C ALA A 54 -5.48 -6.75 13.16
N ASP A 55 -5.46 -5.69 13.96
CA ASP A 55 -6.30 -4.49 13.76
C ASP A 55 -5.93 -3.79 12.45
N ILE A 56 -4.62 -3.69 12.15
CA ILE A 56 -4.15 -3.16 10.87
C ILE A 56 -4.69 -4.00 9.70
N VAL A 57 -4.62 -5.33 9.78
CA VAL A 57 -5.11 -6.20 8.71
C VAL A 57 -6.60 -6.08 8.52
N ASP A 58 -7.36 -5.97 9.61
CA ASP A 58 -8.80 -5.81 9.58
C ASP A 58 -9.19 -4.51 8.87
N HIS A 59 -8.61 -3.38 9.28
CA HIS A 59 -8.79 -2.08 8.64
C HIS A 59 -8.43 -2.12 7.14
N LEU A 60 -7.26 -2.64 6.79
CA LEU A 60 -6.82 -2.72 5.40
C LEU A 60 -7.73 -3.61 4.54
N SER A 61 -8.23 -4.71 5.11
CA SER A 61 -9.05 -5.68 4.38
C SER A 61 -10.49 -5.20 4.19
N ASN A 62 -11.08 -4.64 5.24
CA ASN A 62 -12.50 -4.28 5.28
C ASN A 62 -12.73 -2.85 4.81
N GLU A 63 -11.98 -1.89 5.34
CA GLU A 63 -12.19 -0.46 5.04
C GLU A 63 -11.48 -0.04 3.77
N ARG A 64 -10.19 -0.40 3.62
CA ARG A 64 -9.38 -0.03 2.44
C ARG A 64 -9.51 -1.01 1.26
N LYS A 65 -10.38 -2.02 1.40
CA LYS A 65 -10.69 -3.06 0.39
C LYS A 65 -9.44 -3.75 -0.19
N MET A 66 -8.39 -3.93 0.61
CA MET A 66 -7.14 -4.59 0.21
C MET A 66 -7.17 -6.12 0.36
N ARG A 67 -8.34 -6.73 0.54
CA ARG A 67 -8.49 -8.18 0.78
C ARG A 67 -7.83 -9.06 -0.29
N ASN A 68 -7.88 -8.64 -1.56
CA ASN A 68 -7.30 -9.38 -2.69
C ASN A 68 -5.76 -9.34 -2.72
N HIS A 69 -5.13 -8.69 -1.74
CA HIS A 69 -3.68 -8.65 -1.60
C HIS A 69 -3.13 -9.82 -0.77
N GLY A 70 -4.01 -10.66 -0.20
CA GLY A 70 -3.62 -11.80 0.64
C GLY A 70 -2.82 -11.35 1.87
N LEU A 71 -3.18 -10.20 2.44
CA LEU A 71 -2.59 -9.68 3.66
C LEU A 71 -2.99 -10.59 4.83
N THR A 72 -2.04 -10.84 5.72
CA THR A 72 -2.25 -11.58 6.96
C THR A 72 -1.50 -10.88 8.07
N THR A 73 -1.89 -11.13 9.32
CA THR A 73 -1.22 -10.56 10.51
C THR A 73 0.28 -10.82 10.47
N ARG A 74 0.68 -12.04 10.08
CA ARG A 74 2.08 -12.42 9.90
C ARG A 74 2.78 -11.60 8.81
N LYS A 75 2.13 -11.39 7.65
CA LYS A 75 2.71 -10.57 6.57
C LYS A 75 2.90 -9.12 7.00
N VAL A 76 1.92 -8.52 7.66
CA VAL A 76 2.03 -7.15 8.19
C VAL A 76 3.12 -7.06 9.25
N GLY A 77 3.20 -8.05 10.15
CA GLY A 77 4.23 -8.12 11.18
C GLY A 77 5.67 -8.22 10.65
N PHE A 78 5.87 -8.78 9.45
CA PHE A 78 7.15 -8.74 8.73
C PHE A 78 7.33 -7.50 7.85
N PHE A 79 6.23 -6.94 7.35
CA PHE A 79 6.25 -5.78 6.47
C PHE A 79 6.74 -4.52 7.21
N ILE A 80 6.23 -4.29 8.42
CA ILE A 80 6.53 -3.07 9.19
C ILE A 80 8.03 -2.97 9.50
N PRO A 81 8.70 -3.98 10.11
CA PRO A 81 10.14 -3.90 10.37
C PRO A 81 10.99 -3.81 9.09
N ARG A 82 10.49 -4.26 7.94
CA ARG A 82 11.24 -4.26 6.68
C ARG A 82 11.18 -2.94 5.92
N TYR A 83 10.05 -2.24 5.98
CA TYR A 83 9.78 -1.11 5.09
C TYR A 83 9.42 0.19 5.80
N LEU A 84 9.09 0.12 7.09
CA LEU A 84 8.52 1.20 7.89
C LEU A 84 9.22 1.34 9.26
N SER A 85 10.36 0.67 9.47
CA SER A 85 11.08 0.67 10.76
C SER A 85 11.51 2.06 11.22
N GLU A 86 11.72 2.99 10.28
CA GLU A 86 12.08 4.38 10.57
C GLU A 86 10.88 5.24 11.03
N MET A 87 9.66 4.85 10.65
CA MET A 87 8.44 5.64 10.92
C MET A 87 7.52 4.99 11.97
N ILE A 88 7.60 3.67 12.13
CA ILE A 88 6.69 2.90 12.99
C ILE A 88 7.52 2.08 13.97
N GLY A 89 7.36 2.42 15.25
CA GLY A 89 7.84 1.64 16.38
C GLY A 89 6.82 0.60 16.83
N PHE A 90 7.26 -0.29 17.70
CA PHE A 90 6.34 -1.17 18.42
C PHE A 90 6.81 -1.43 19.85
N THR A 91 5.86 -1.64 20.74
CA THR A 91 6.07 -2.20 22.07
C THR A 91 5.54 -3.63 22.11
N LEU A 92 6.16 -4.50 22.92
CA LEU A 92 5.63 -5.84 23.18
C LEU A 92 4.71 -5.76 24.39
N ASP A 93 3.45 -6.11 24.20
CA ASP A 93 2.53 -6.31 25.32
C ASP A 93 2.83 -7.66 25.97
N ASN A 94 3.36 -7.62 27.20
CA ASN A 94 3.74 -8.82 27.95
C ASN A 94 2.55 -9.67 28.38
N SER A 95 1.33 -9.12 28.40
CA SER A 95 0.13 -9.87 28.79
C SER A 95 -0.40 -10.74 27.64
N THR A 96 -0.32 -10.26 26.40
CA THR A 96 -0.83 -10.96 25.21
C THR A 96 0.26 -11.50 24.29
N GLY A 97 1.51 -11.10 24.48
CA GLY A 97 2.65 -11.39 23.59
C GLY A 97 2.55 -10.69 22.23
N LYS A 98 1.64 -9.72 22.08
CA LYS A 98 1.40 -9.02 20.81
C LYS A 98 2.26 -7.77 20.68
N ARG A 99 2.62 -7.43 19.44
CA ARG A 99 3.23 -6.14 19.13
C ARG A 99 2.15 -5.08 18.99
N LEU A 100 2.29 -4.00 19.74
CA LEU A 100 1.47 -2.80 19.66
C LEU A 100 2.26 -1.73 18.92
N TYR A 101 1.76 -1.34 17.76
CA TYR A 101 2.41 -0.40 16.85
C TYR A 101 2.02 1.04 17.18
N HIS A 102 2.98 1.94 16.99
CA HIS A 102 2.82 3.37 17.17
C HIS A 102 3.78 4.12 16.23
N ILE A 103 3.51 5.39 15.97
CA ILE A 103 4.47 6.24 15.25
C ILE A 103 5.75 6.37 16.07
N ALA A 104 6.89 6.20 15.41
CA ALA A 104 8.20 6.49 15.98
C ALA A 104 8.34 8.02 16.03
N ALA A 105 8.50 8.57 17.24
CA ALA A 105 8.78 9.98 17.46
C ALA A 105 10.27 10.27 17.29
#